data_AF-K1ML70-F1
#
_entry.id   AF-K1ML70-F1
#
_cell.length_a   1.000
_cell.length_b   1.000
_cell.length_c   1.000
_cell.angle_alpha   90.00
_cell.angle_beta   90.00
_cell.angle_gamma   90.00
#
_symmetry.space_group_name_H-M   'P 1'
#
loop_
_entity.id
_entity.type
_entity.pdbx_description
1 polymer ?
#
loop_
_entity_poly.entity_id
_entity_poly.type
_entity_poly.pdbx_seq_one_letter_code
_entity_poly.pdbx_strand_id
1 'polypeptide(L)'
;MFHKFFIYLHPFHDGNGRLGRILSNFILAKKGHPLIIITDDKKEKYVEALIASHKHKDTSPIISFFFNTMMERMKNEITGKKT
;
A
#
# COMPACT_ATOMS: atom_id res chain seq x y z
N MET A 1 -1.67 -8.25 4.42
CA MET A 1 -2.32 -9.48 3.88
C MET A 1 -3.48 -9.16 2.95
N PHE A 2 -4.56 -8.50 3.40
CA PHE A 2 -5.76 -8.18 2.60
C PHE A 2 -5.46 -7.67 1.17
N HIS A 3 -4.64 -6.62 1.04
CA HIS A 3 -4.37 -5.98 -0.24
C HIS A 3 -3.84 -6.96 -1.31
N LYS A 4 -2.86 -7.80 -0.95
CA LYS A 4 -2.29 -8.79 -1.86
C LYS A 4 -3.36 -9.74 -2.39
N PHE A 5 -4.20 -10.25 -1.49
CA PHE A 5 -5.27 -11.18 -1.86
C PHE A 5 -6.32 -10.53 -2.76
N PHE A 6 -6.73 -9.30 -2.46
CA PHE A 6 -7.70 -8.58 -3.27
C PHE A 6 -7.17 -8.31 -4.70
N ILE A 7 -5.91 -7.84 -4.80
CA ILE A 7 -5.27 -7.59 -6.11
C ILE A 7 -5.09 -8.88 -6.89
N TYR A 8 -4.75 -9.98 -6.22
CA TYR A 8 -4.61 -11.29 -6.86
C TYR A 8 -5.96 -11.84 -7.35
N LEU A 9 -7.02 -11.72 -6.55
CA LEU A 9 -8.36 -12.19 -6.92
C LEU A 9 -8.92 -11.46 -8.15
N HIS A 10 -8.55 -10.19 -8.32
CA HIS A 10 -8.95 -9.35 -9.46
C HIS A 10 -10.45 -9.45 -9.81
N PRO A 11 -11.36 -9.16 -8.85
CA PRO A 11 -12.79 -9.45 -9.02
C PRO A 11 -13.53 -8.55 -10.02
N PHE A 12 -12.95 -7.41 -10.41
CA PHE A 12 -13.60 -6.44 -11.32
C PHE A 12 -12.85 -6.32 -12.64
N HIS A 13 -13.53 -5.88 -13.72
CA HIS A 13 -12.89 -5.67 -15.03
C HIS A 13 -11.82 -4.55 -15.01
N ASP A 14 -12.05 -3.47 -14.24
CA ASP A 14 -11.10 -2.38 -14.02
C ASP A 14 -11.25 -1.86 -12.58
N GLY A 15 -10.27 -1.11 -12.09
CA GLY A 15 -10.35 -0.38 -10.83
C GLY A 15 -9.80 -1.14 -9.63
N ASN A 16 -9.39 -2.40 -9.79
CA ASN A 16 -8.88 -3.23 -8.68
C ASN A 16 -7.73 -2.56 -7.92
N GLY A 17 -6.79 -1.92 -8.61
CA GLY A 17 -5.72 -1.17 -7.96
C GLY A 17 -6.23 -0.02 -7.08
N ARG A 18 -7.19 0.76 -7.60
CA ARG A 18 -7.80 1.91 -6.89
C ARG A 18 -8.58 1.43 -5.67
N LEU A 19 -9.49 0.48 -5.87
CA LEU A 19 -10.32 -0.07 -4.81
C LEU A 19 -9.50 -0.81 -3.75
N GLY A 20 -8.49 -1.57 -4.17
CA GLY A 20 -7.59 -2.27 -3.26
C GLY A 20 -6.82 -1.33 -2.34
N ARG A 21 -6.42 -0.14 -2.82
CA ARG A 21 -5.78 0.89 -1.97
C ARG A 21 -6.79 1.55 -1.03
N ILE A 22 -7.98 1.89 -1.53
CA ILE A 22 -9.05 2.47 -0.71
C ILE A 22 -9.44 1.53 0.44
N LEU A 23 -9.66 0.25 0.15
CA LEU A 23 -10.04 -0.75 1.15
C LEU A 23 -8.92 -0.98 2.18
N SER A 24 -7.64 -1.01 1.75
CA SER A 24 -6.51 -1.05 2.68
C SER A 24 -6.51 0.15 3.62
N ASN A 25 -6.69 1.36 3.09
CA ASN A 25 -6.74 2.59 3.89
C ASN A 25 -7.97 2.63 4.81
N PHE A 26 -9.11 2.09 4.38
CA PHE A 26 -10.28 1.93 5.24
C PHE A 26 -9.99 1.04 6.45
N ILE A 27 -9.31 -0.10 6.25
CA ILE A 27 -8.91 -1.00 7.34
C ILE A 27 -7.95 -0.30 8.30
N LEU A 28 -6.97 0.43 7.77
CA LEU A 28 -6.00 1.19 8.58
C LEU A 28 -6.70 2.29 9.40
N ALA A 29 -7.57 3.07 8.78
CA ALA A 29 -8.35 4.11 9.44
C ALA A 29 -9.19 3.53 10.60
N LYS A 30 -9.88 2.40 10.36
CA LYS A 30 -10.67 1.72 11.39
C LYS A 30 -9.83 1.24 12.57
N LYS A 31 -8.52 1.05 12.37
CA LYS A 31 -7.55 0.64 13.40
C LYS A 31 -6.76 1.82 13.99
N GLY A 32 -7.06 3.07 13.60
CA GLY A 32 -6.35 4.25 14.08
C GLY A 32 -4.92 4.36 13.53
N HIS A 33 -4.60 3.68 12.43
CA HIS A 33 -3.30 3.78 11.78
C HIS A 33 -3.29 4.87 10.69
N PRO A 34 -2.14 5.51 10.45
CA PRO A 34 -1.99 6.47 9.37
C PRO A 34 -2.29 5.84 8.00
N LEU A 35 -2.84 6.64 7.10
CA LEU A 35 -3.17 6.18 5.75
C LEU A 35 -1.91 6.09 4.89
N ILE A 36 -1.89 5.11 4.01
CA ILE A 36 -0.82 4.93 3.03
C ILE A 36 -1.20 5.70 1.77
N ILE A 37 -0.40 6.71 1.44
CA ILE A 37 -0.51 7.48 0.20
C ILE A 37 0.66 7.08 -0.69
N ILE A 38 0.34 6.47 -1.82
CA ILE A 38 1.33 6.08 -2.84
C ILE A 38 1.34 7.19 -3.87
N THR A 39 2.36 8.04 -3.82
CA THR A 39 2.64 9.09 -4.78
C THR A 39 3.19 8.52 -6.08
N ASP A 40 3.17 9.31 -7.16
CA ASP A 40 3.59 8.85 -8.49
C ASP A 40 5.04 8.36 -8.53
N ASP A 41 5.95 9.00 -7.77
CA ASP A 41 7.35 8.59 -7.63
C ASP A 41 7.53 7.22 -6.94
N LYS A 42 6.50 6.75 -6.21
CA LYS A 42 6.51 5.45 -5.50
C LYS A 42 5.75 4.37 -6.25
N LYS A 43 5.11 4.71 -7.38
CA LYS A 43 4.27 3.79 -8.14
C LYS A 43 5.05 2.58 -8.66
N GLU A 44 6.27 2.80 -9.13
CA GLU A 44 7.15 1.72 -9.61
C GLU A 44 7.50 0.74 -8.49
N LYS A 45 8.00 1.24 -7.36
CA LYS A 45 8.31 0.43 -6.17
C LYS A 45 7.11 -0.34 -5.62
N TYR A 46 5.92 0.25 -5.67
CA TYR A 46 4.68 -0.43 -5.31
C TYR A 46 4.40 -1.64 -6.21
N VAL A 47 4.55 -1.47 -7.54
CA VAL A 47 4.34 -2.54 -8.51
C VAL A 47 5.40 -3.64 -8.33
N GLU A 48 6.66 -3.28 -8.14
CA GLU A 48 7.74 -4.23 -7.84
C GLU A 48 7.45 -5.04 -6.58
N ALA A 49 6.98 -4.38 -5.51
CA ALA A 49 6.62 -5.06 -4.27
C ALA A 49 5.46 -6.05 -4.46
N LEU A 50 4.47 -5.73 -5.31
CA LEU A 50 3.40 -6.66 -5.68
C LEU A 50 3.94 -7.87 -6.46
N ILE A 51 4.80 -7.63 -7.46
CA ILE A 51 5.41 -8.69 -8.27
C ILE A 51 6.26 -9.62 -7.40
N ALA A 52 7.11 -9.06 -6.53
CA ALA A 52 7.94 -9.82 -5.60
C ALA A 52 7.08 -10.64 -4.62
N SER A 53 6.00 -10.04 -4.10
CA SER A 53 5.06 -10.73 -3.21
C SER A 53 4.35 -11.90 -3.90
N HIS A 54 4.10 -11.79 -5.20
CA HIS A 54 3.51 -12.88 -5.98
C HIS A 54 4.55 -13.98 -6.26
N LYS A 55 5.70 -13.61 -6.82
CA LYS A 55 6.78 -14.54 -7.23
C LYS A 55 7.24 -15.44 -6.10
N HIS A 56 7.42 -14.88 -4.90
CA HIS A 56 7.93 -15.62 -3.75
C HIS A 56 6.84 -16.22 -2.86
N LYS A 57 5.56 -16.08 -3.24
CA LYS A 57 4.39 -16.37 -2.39
C LYS A 57 4.45 -15.69 -1.01
N ASP A 58 5.27 -14.66 -0.88
CA ASP A 58 5.54 -13.93 0.35
C ASP A 58 4.70 -12.65 0.42
N THR A 59 4.26 -12.22 1.60
CA THR A 59 3.60 -10.91 1.78
C THR A 59 4.57 -9.84 2.28
N SER A 60 5.76 -10.22 2.71
CA SER A 60 6.74 -9.31 3.30
C SER A 60 7.10 -8.14 2.39
N PRO A 61 7.29 -8.30 1.06
CA PRO A 61 7.67 -7.16 0.20
C PRO A 61 6.62 -6.04 0.20
N ILE A 62 5.34 -6.37 0.03
CA ILE A 62 4.26 -5.36 0.04
C ILE A 62 4.02 -4.79 1.44
N ILE A 63 4.19 -5.60 2.49
CA ILE A 63 4.08 -5.12 3.88
C ILE A 63 5.19 -4.11 4.18
N SER A 64 6.45 -4.42 3.83
CA SER A 64 7.59 -3.53 4.00
C SER A 64 7.42 -2.23 3.22
N PHE A 65 6.97 -2.31 1.96
CA PHE A 65 6.67 -1.12 1.16
C PHE A 65 5.62 -0.22 1.83
N PHE A 66 4.51 -0.80 2.31
CA PHE A 66 3.46 -0.08 3.02
C PHE A 66 3.95 0.55 4.31
N PHE A 67 4.68 -0.21 5.12
CA PHE A 67 5.23 0.25 6.38
C PHE A 67 6.20 1.42 6.18
N ASN A 68 7.14 1.30 5.23
CA ASN A 68 8.10 2.36 4.94
C ASN A 68 7.42 3.63 4.43
N THR A 69 6.44 3.49 3.53
CA THR A 69 5.66 4.63 3.00
C THR A 69 4.91 5.36 4.12
N MET A 70 4.31 4.59 5.04
CA MET A 70 3.61 5.14 6.21
C MET A 70 4.58 5.87 7.15
N MET A 71 5.72 5.26 7.48
CA MET A 71 6.72 5.85 8.38
C MET A 71 7.33 7.13 7.82
N GLU A 72 7.65 7.16 6.53
CA GLU A 72 8.16 8.35 5.86
C GLU A 72 7.15 9.49 5.94
N ARG A 73 5.87 9.19 5.69
CA ARG A 73 4.80 10.17 5.82
C ARG A 73 4.68 10.70 7.24
N MET A 74 4.62 9.82 8.25
CA MET A 74 4.56 10.24 9.66
C MET A 74 5.75 11.13 10.02
N LYS A 75 6.95 10.79 9.55
CA LYS A 75 8.16 11.59 9.77
C LYS A 75 8.04 12.98 9.14
N ASN A 76 7.51 13.07 7.92
CA ASN A 76 7.28 14.35 7.24
C ASN A 76 6.24 15.22 8.00
N GLU A 77 5.15 14.59 8.46
CA GLU A 77 4.11 15.27 9.27
C GLU A 77 4.65 15.79 10.60
N ILE A 78 5.43 14.97 11.34
CA ILE A 78 6.07 15.36 12.60
C ILE A 78 7.08 16.51 12.40
N THR A 79 7.83 16.48 11.30
CA THR A 79 8.86 17.49 11.00
C THR A 79 8.31 18.75 10.31
N GLY A 80 7.00 18.83 10.08
CA GLY A 80 6.35 19.97 9.45
C GLY A 80 6.66 20.14 7.96
N LYS A 81 7.28 19.15 7.31
CA LYS A 81 7.48 19.14 5.86
C LYS A 81 6.15 18.76 5.21
N LYS A 82 5.45 19.73 4.62
CA LYS A 82 4.27 19.46 3.79
C LYS A 82 4.66 18.47 2.68
N THR A 83 3.89 17.39 2.59
CA THR A 83 3.96 16.39 1.52
C THR A 83 3.33 16.91 0.25
#